data_AF-A0A227KGD7-F1
#
_entry.id   AF-A0A227KGD7-F1
#
_cell.length_a   1.000
_cell.length_b   1.000
_cell.length_c   1.000
_cell.angle_alpha   90.00
_cell.angle_beta   90.00
_cell.angle_gamma   90.00
#
_symmetry.space_group_name_H-M   'P 1'
#
loop_
_entity.id
_entity.type
_entity.pdbx_description
1 polymer ?
#
loop_
_entity_poly.entity_id
_entity_poly.type
_entity_poly.pdbx_seq_one_letter_code
_entity_poly.pdbx_strand_id
1 'polypeptide(L)'
;MKKFLFLLLLAFGFTAVYAAEDALLTAHTSKGIQCAACHQEVPPAKRVKTAKCQSCHGSYEQLAERTKNMQPNNVHANHLGDLECKACHGVHKQQKLECNECHQFKFSMPAS
;
A
#
# COMPACT_ATOMS: atom_id res chain seq x y z
N MET A 1 -16.14 41.47 45.75
CA MET A 1 -15.62 40.14 45.36
C MET A 1 -16.54 39.52 44.30
N LYS A 2 -16.36 39.88 43.02
CA LYS A 2 -17.11 39.28 41.90
C LYS A 2 -16.08 38.76 40.90
N LYS A 3 -16.20 37.48 40.62
CA LYS A 3 -15.26 36.59 39.93
C LYS A 3 -15.18 36.98 38.46
N PHE A 4 -14.03 37.48 38.00
CA PHE A 4 -13.71 37.49 36.58
C PHE A 4 -13.12 36.13 36.22
N LEU A 5 -14.00 35.20 35.85
CA LEU A 5 -13.62 33.92 35.29
C LEU A 5 -13.32 34.15 33.79
N PHE A 6 -12.05 34.42 33.47
CA PHE A 6 -11.58 34.48 32.08
C PHE A 6 -11.39 33.04 31.58
N LEU A 7 -12.41 32.52 30.91
CA LEU A 7 -12.41 31.17 30.33
C LEU A 7 -11.70 31.23 28.97
N LEU A 8 -10.39 30.94 28.98
CA LEU A 8 -9.58 30.84 27.76
C LEU A 8 -9.91 29.51 27.06
N LEU A 9 -10.82 29.55 26.09
CA LEU A 9 -11.25 28.41 25.30
C LEU A 9 -10.21 28.18 24.17
N LEU A 10 -9.18 27.39 24.47
CA LEU A 10 -8.19 26.93 23.49
C LEU A 10 -8.87 25.85 22.60
N ALA A 11 -9.37 26.27 21.44
CA ALA A 11 -9.83 25.36 20.40
C ALA A 11 -8.62 24.61 19.81
N PHE A 12 -8.32 23.45 20.35
CA PHE A 12 -7.36 22.52 19.76
C PHE A 12 -8.00 21.91 18.52
N GLY A 13 -7.66 22.44 17.35
CA GLY A 13 -8.02 21.84 16.07
C GLY A 13 -7.36 20.47 15.96
N PHE A 14 -8.15 19.41 16.13
CA PHE A 14 -7.73 18.05 15.79
C PHE A 14 -7.63 17.96 14.26
N THR A 15 -6.43 18.17 13.72
CA THR A 15 -6.13 17.72 12.37
C THR A 15 -6.00 16.19 12.42
N ALA A 16 -7.00 15.49 11.89
CA ALA A 16 -6.93 14.04 11.72
C ALA A 16 -5.70 13.73 10.86
N VAL A 17 -4.79 12.92 11.39
CA VAL A 17 -3.64 12.37 10.66
C VAL A 17 -4.16 11.30 9.70
N TYR A 18 -3.87 11.45 8.42
CA TYR A 18 -4.30 10.53 7.35
C TYR A 18 -3.34 9.32 7.37
N ALA A 19 -3.75 8.23 8.01
CA ALA A 19 -2.96 7.00 8.04
C ALA A 19 -3.10 6.22 6.72
N ALA A 20 -2.30 6.59 5.70
CA ALA A 20 -2.17 5.84 4.44
C ALA A 20 -0.95 4.89 4.41
N GLU A 21 -0.19 4.81 5.50
CA GLU A 21 1.11 4.13 5.50
C GLU A 21 1.01 2.60 5.44
N ASP A 22 -0.07 1.99 5.94
CA ASP A 22 -0.18 0.53 6.08
C ASP A 22 -1.44 -0.05 5.42
N ALA A 23 -1.98 0.61 4.38
CA ALA A 23 -3.20 0.17 3.71
C ALA A 23 -3.12 -1.28 3.21
N LEU A 24 -2.00 -1.65 2.57
CA LEU A 24 -1.81 -2.99 2.04
C LEU A 24 -1.50 -4.03 3.13
N LEU A 25 -0.78 -3.65 4.19
CA LEU A 25 -0.64 -4.50 5.38
C LEU A 25 -2.01 -4.80 5.98
N THR A 26 -2.82 -3.78 6.18
CA THR A 26 -4.19 -3.88 6.72
C THR A 26 -5.09 -4.75 5.85
N ALA A 27 -4.98 -4.65 4.53
CA ALA A 27 -5.70 -5.50 3.58
C ALA A 27 -5.44 -7.00 3.81
N HIS A 28 -4.19 -7.36 4.10
CA HIS A 28 -3.80 -8.75 4.35
C HIS A 28 -4.16 -9.19 5.77
N THR A 29 -3.80 -8.41 6.78
CA THR A 29 -4.02 -8.79 8.19
C THR A 29 -5.51 -8.82 8.54
N SER A 30 -6.34 -7.96 7.94
CA SER A 30 -7.81 -8.01 8.11
C SER A 30 -8.44 -9.30 7.56
N LYS A 31 -7.76 -10.01 6.65
CA LYS A 31 -8.14 -11.33 6.16
C LYS A 31 -7.50 -12.48 6.95
N GLY A 32 -6.91 -12.18 8.11
CA GLY A 32 -6.27 -13.17 8.98
C GLY A 32 -4.88 -13.63 8.53
N ILE A 33 -4.29 -13.01 7.51
CA ILE A 33 -2.95 -13.33 7.05
C ILE A 33 -1.93 -12.86 8.08
N GLN A 34 -1.19 -13.82 8.64
CA GLN A 34 -0.19 -13.59 9.69
C GLN A 34 1.15 -13.12 9.10
N CYS A 35 1.98 -12.44 9.90
CA CYS A 35 3.31 -11.94 9.49
C CYS A 35 4.18 -13.06 8.88
N ALA A 36 4.09 -14.27 9.44
CA ALA A 36 4.81 -15.46 9.00
C ALA A 36 4.41 -15.96 7.59
N ALA A 37 3.28 -15.50 7.05
CA ALA A 37 2.89 -15.80 5.68
C ALA A 37 3.82 -15.11 4.66
N CYS A 38 4.44 -14.00 5.05
CA CYS A 38 5.34 -13.21 4.20
C CYS A 38 6.79 -13.28 4.66
N HIS A 39 7.04 -13.19 5.97
CA HIS A 39 8.37 -13.21 6.56
C HIS A 39 8.72 -14.59 7.11
N GLN A 40 9.96 -15.01 6.93
CA GLN A 40 10.45 -16.29 7.43
C GLN A 40 11.29 -16.12 8.70
N GLU A 41 11.91 -14.95 8.89
CA GLU A 41 12.67 -14.63 10.08
C GLU A 41 11.83 -13.98 11.20
N VAL A 42 12.27 -14.18 12.44
CA VAL A 42 11.68 -13.58 13.64
C VAL A 42 12.81 -12.93 14.47
N PRO A 43 12.81 -11.60 14.66
CA PRO A 43 11.89 -10.63 14.08
C PRO A 43 12.11 -10.45 12.57
N PRO A 44 11.06 -10.06 11.80
CA PRO A 44 11.19 -9.65 10.40
C PRO A 44 12.26 -8.57 10.21
N ALA A 45 13.20 -8.80 9.30
CA ALA A 45 14.29 -7.85 9.03
C ALA A 45 14.62 -7.73 7.54
N LYS A 46 14.26 -8.73 6.74
CA LYS A 46 14.57 -8.79 5.31
C LYS A 46 13.36 -8.38 4.50
N ARG A 47 13.64 -7.76 3.35
CA ARG A 47 12.60 -7.47 2.35
C ARG A 47 12.12 -8.78 1.73
N VAL A 48 10.80 -8.91 1.63
CA VAL A 48 10.15 -10.03 0.94
C VAL A 48 10.46 -9.95 -0.57
N LYS A 49 10.67 -11.11 -1.18
CA LYS A 49 10.89 -11.26 -2.63
C LYS A 49 9.57 -11.49 -3.36
N THR A 50 9.50 -11.09 -4.62
CA THR A 50 8.35 -11.29 -5.53
C THR A 50 7.76 -12.70 -5.47
N ALA A 51 8.60 -13.74 -5.39
CA ALA A 51 8.16 -15.14 -5.31
C ALA A 51 7.16 -15.42 -4.16
N LYS A 52 7.28 -14.72 -3.03
CA LYS A 52 6.36 -14.87 -1.89
C LYS A 52 5.00 -14.23 -2.17
N CYS A 53 4.96 -13.14 -2.93
CA CYS A 53 3.70 -12.54 -3.41
C CYS A 53 3.03 -13.50 -4.41
N GLN A 54 3.82 -14.01 -5.37
CA GLN A 54 3.35 -14.89 -6.44
C GLN A 54 2.85 -16.25 -5.92
N SER A 55 3.31 -16.72 -4.75
CA SER A 55 2.81 -17.96 -4.16
C SER A 55 1.30 -17.94 -3.86
N CYS A 56 0.71 -16.75 -3.76
CA CYS A 56 -0.73 -16.57 -3.58
C CYS A 56 -1.39 -15.84 -4.77
N HIS A 57 -0.69 -14.86 -5.35
CA HIS A 57 -1.26 -14.00 -6.39
C HIS A 57 -1.07 -14.51 -7.82
N GLY A 58 -0.16 -15.47 -8.06
CA GLY A 58 0.14 -16.01 -9.39
C GLY A 58 1.29 -15.31 -10.11
N SER A 59 1.61 -15.78 -11.31
CA SER A 59 2.70 -15.24 -12.15
C SER A 59 2.34 -13.87 -12.76
N TYR A 60 3.32 -13.20 -13.37
CA TYR A 60 3.07 -11.95 -14.08
C TYR A 60 2.09 -12.12 -15.24
N GLU A 61 2.14 -13.23 -15.97
CA GLU A 61 1.19 -13.50 -17.06
C GLU A 61 -0.24 -13.64 -16.53
N GLN A 62 -0.42 -14.35 -15.40
CA GLN A 62 -1.73 -14.50 -14.77
C GLN A 62 -2.25 -13.16 -14.24
N LEU A 63 -1.38 -12.31 -13.67
CA LEU A 63 -1.74 -10.98 -13.21
C LEU A 63 -2.10 -10.07 -14.37
N ALA A 64 -1.30 -10.05 -15.43
CA ALA A 64 -1.56 -9.33 -16.67
C ALA A 64 -2.93 -9.70 -17.26
N GLU A 65 -3.25 -10.99 -17.33
CA GLU A 65 -4.56 -11.44 -17.83
C GLU A 65 -5.71 -10.96 -16.94
N ARG A 66 -5.56 -11.05 -15.61
CA ARG A 66 -6.57 -10.53 -14.66
C ARG A 66 -6.78 -9.03 -14.79
N THR A 67 -5.74 -8.28 -15.14
CA THR A 67 -5.80 -6.82 -15.29
C THR A 67 -5.90 -6.35 -16.73
N LYS A 68 -6.21 -7.23 -17.69
CA LYS A 68 -6.26 -6.89 -19.12
C LYS A 68 -7.24 -5.79 -19.50
N ASN A 69 -8.28 -5.60 -18.69
CA ASN A 69 -9.31 -4.58 -18.90
C ASN A 69 -9.01 -3.25 -18.19
N MET A 70 -7.85 -3.12 -17.51
CA MET A 70 -7.44 -1.85 -16.91
C MET A 70 -7.23 -0.79 -18.01
N GLN A 71 -7.74 0.41 -17.75
CA GLN A 71 -7.61 1.55 -18.64
C GLN A 71 -6.87 2.69 -17.93
N PRO A 72 -6.01 3.45 -18.63
CA PRO A 72 -5.73 3.37 -20.08
C PRO A 72 -4.80 2.22 -20.47
N ASN A 73 -4.06 1.64 -19.52
CA ASN A 73 -3.06 0.61 -19.76
C ASN A 73 -3.08 -0.45 -18.66
N ASN A 74 -2.54 -1.62 -18.97
CA ASN A 74 -2.36 -2.69 -18.00
C ASN A 74 -1.06 -2.48 -17.18
N VAL A 75 -1.18 -2.23 -15.88
CA VAL A 75 -0.02 -1.96 -15.02
C VAL A 75 0.88 -3.18 -14.81
N HIS A 76 0.35 -4.40 -14.98
CA HIS A 76 1.09 -5.66 -14.83
C HIS A 76 1.61 -6.22 -16.17
N ALA A 77 1.38 -5.52 -17.28
CA ALA A 77 1.93 -5.83 -18.59
C ALA A 77 2.42 -4.53 -19.23
N ASN A 78 3.66 -4.16 -18.91
CA ASN A 78 4.24 -2.87 -19.31
C ASN A 78 5.66 -3.04 -19.88
N HIS A 79 6.21 -1.97 -20.45
CA HIS A 79 7.49 -1.99 -21.16
C HIS A 79 8.72 -2.07 -20.23
N LEU A 80 8.56 -1.97 -18.90
CA LEU A 80 9.64 -2.16 -17.94
C LEU A 80 9.83 -3.65 -17.58
N GLY A 81 8.94 -4.53 -18.06
CA GLY A 81 8.97 -5.96 -17.78
C GLY A 81 8.61 -6.29 -16.33
N ASP A 82 9.21 -7.36 -15.81
CA ASP A 82 8.89 -7.93 -14.50
C ASP A 82 9.59 -7.16 -13.36
N LEU A 83 8.99 -6.04 -12.96
CA LEU A 83 9.42 -5.26 -11.79
C LEU A 83 9.09 -5.99 -10.49
N GLU A 84 9.95 -5.89 -9.47
CA GLU A 84 9.62 -6.42 -8.14
C GLU A 84 8.29 -5.86 -7.63
N CYS A 85 7.38 -6.70 -7.10
CA CYS A 85 6.03 -6.26 -6.71
C CYS A 85 6.05 -5.04 -5.76
N LYS A 86 7.04 -5.00 -4.86
CA LYS A 86 7.27 -3.94 -3.87
C LYS A 86 7.74 -2.60 -4.45
N ALA A 87 8.07 -2.54 -5.74
CA ALA A 87 8.38 -1.28 -6.42
C ALA A 87 7.16 -0.35 -6.40
N CYS A 88 5.97 -0.93 -6.61
CA CYS A 88 4.70 -0.21 -6.54
C CYS A 88 3.95 -0.49 -5.22
N HIS A 89 3.84 -1.76 -4.83
CA HIS A 89 3.04 -2.20 -3.68
C HIS A 89 3.80 -2.11 -2.36
N GLY A 90 3.76 -0.94 -1.73
CA GLY A 90 4.22 -0.71 -0.36
C GLY A 90 3.34 -1.43 0.67
N VAL A 91 3.91 -2.38 1.42
CA VAL A 91 3.20 -3.10 2.50
C VAL A 91 3.27 -2.34 3.81
N HIS A 92 4.49 -2.05 4.29
CA HIS A 92 4.78 -1.30 5.53
C HIS A 92 5.10 0.18 5.27
N LYS A 93 4.55 0.73 4.18
CA LYS A 93 4.76 2.11 3.74
C LYS A 93 3.74 2.46 2.66
N GLN A 94 3.57 3.76 2.42
CA GLN A 94 2.71 4.25 1.34
C GLN A 94 3.06 3.62 -0.02
N GLN A 95 2.02 3.21 -0.75
CA GLN A 95 2.12 2.66 -2.10
C GLN A 95 2.44 3.77 -3.11
N LYS A 96 3.15 3.41 -4.18
CA LYS A 96 3.45 4.33 -5.30
C LYS A 96 3.26 3.62 -6.63
N LEU A 97 3.14 4.38 -7.72
CA LEU A 97 3.14 3.84 -9.07
C LEU A 97 4.50 4.14 -9.69
N GLU A 98 5.31 3.12 -9.93
CA GLU A 98 6.63 3.31 -10.56
C GLU A 98 6.50 3.96 -11.95
N CYS A 99 5.40 3.69 -12.66
CA CYS A 99 5.10 4.32 -13.94
C CYS A 99 5.03 5.86 -13.85
N ASN A 100 4.67 6.40 -12.67
CA ASN A 100 4.49 7.84 -12.48
C ASN A 100 5.81 8.60 -12.30
N GLU A 101 6.95 7.90 -12.32
CA GLU A 101 8.26 8.55 -12.44
C GLU A 101 8.45 9.16 -13.85
N CYS A 102 7.73 8.64 -14.87
CA CYS A 102 7.77 9.15 -16.26
C CYS A 102 6.39 9.55 -16.81
N HIS A 103 5.31 8.97 -16.30
CA HIS A 103 3.94 9.21 -16.74
C HIS A 103 3.10 9.88 -15.66
N GLN A 104 1.85 10.20 -15.99
CA GLN A 104 0.89 10.77 -15.04
C GLN A 104 -0.40 9.95 -15.05
N PHE A 105 -0.31 8.70 -14.59
CA PHE A 105 -1.48 7.84 -14.46
C PHE A 105 -2.19 8.07 -13.12
N LYS A 106 -3.52 7.92 -13.15
CA LYS A 106 -4.40 8.01 -11.98
C LYS A 106 -5.01 6.66 -11.64
N PHE A 107 -4.18 5.62 -11.55
CA PHE A 107 -4.65 4.32 -11.08
C PHE A 107 -4.87 4.34 -9.57
N SER A 108 -5.91 3.65 -9.11
CA SER A 108 -6.13 3.40 -7.69
C SER A 108 -5.31 2.20 -7.24
N MET A 109 -4.49 2.39 -6.20
CA MET A 109 -3.76 1.28 -5.58
C MET A 109 -4.70 0.43 -4.73
N PRO A 110 -4.54 -0.91 -4.70
CA PRO A 110 -5.39 -1.78 -3.91
C PRO A 110 -5.19 -1.53 -2.42
N ALA A 111 -6.29 -1.38 -1.69
CA ALA A 111 -6.35 -1.30 -0.23
C ALA A 111 -7.02 -2.54 0.39
N SER A 112 -7.28 -3.57 -0.43
CA SER A 112 -8.02 -4.79 -0.11
C SER A 112 -7.54 -5.97 -0.94
#